data_AF-A0A6B1BAJ7-F1
#
_entry.id   AF-A0A6B1BAJ7-F1
#
_cell.length_a   1.000
_cell.length_b   1.000
_cell.length_c   1.000
_cell.angle_alpha   90.00
_cell.angle_beta   90.00
_cell.angle_gamma   90.00
#
_symmetry.space_group_name_H-M   'P 1'
#
loop_
_entity.id
_entity.type
_entity.pdbx_description
1 polymer ?
#
loop_
_entity_poly.entity_id
_entity_poly.type
_entity_poly.pdbx_seq_one_letter_code
_entity_poly.pdbx_strand_id
1 'polypeptide(L)'
;MADSLSWIRFYSEFADKLPRYRNDRKLLIDTIHGIHKELGFKIMTDKFKDGSLGPIQDICPFTVMSEFNRNLRPPNRIHTQGQLANLLEVRASPPNDWPGVPVLNSQWRWFYPYARTRNPDHIEELW
;
A
#
# COMPACT_ATOMS: atom_id res chain seq x y z
N MET A 1 11.87 25.53 13.78
CA MET A 1 10.55 25.43 13.16
C MET A 1 9.90 24.21 13.77
N ALA A 2 8.67 24.29 14.28
CA ALA A 2 8.00 23.09 14.74
C ALA A 2 7.79 22.18 13.53
N ASP A 3 8.28 20.95 13.59
CA ASP A 3 7.95 19.95 12.57
C ASP A 3 6.42 19.82 12.53
N SER A 4 5.81 20.15 11.39
CA SER A 4 4.42 19.80 11.17
C SER A 4 4.32 18.28 11.17
N LEU A 5 3.23 17.76 11.72
CA LEU A 5 2.92 16.33 11.74
C LEU A 5 1.73 16.07 10.81
N SER A 6 1.79 16.62 9.59
CA SER A 6 0.65 16.60 8.67
C SER A 6 0.26 15.18 8.26
N TRP A 7 1.21 14.24 8.34
CA TRP A 7 0.97 12.83 8.11
C TRP A 7 0.02 12.18 9.10
N ILE A 8 -0.05 12.63 10.36
CA ILE A 8 -0.87 11.97 11.39
C ILE A 8 -2.33 11.92 10.96
N ARG A 9 -2.90 13.08 10.60
CA ARG A 9 -4.32 13.16 10.21
C ARG A 9 -4.62 12.32 8.98
N PHE A 10 -3.75 12.36 7.97
CA PHE A 10 -3.92 11.56 6.77
C PHE A 10 -3.86 10.06 7.07
N TYR A 11 -2.86 9.60 7.84
CA TYR A 11 -2.64 8.19 8.11
C TYR A 11 -3.75 7.61 8.97
N SER A 12 -4.22 8.37 9.97
CA SER A 12 -5.37 7.98 10.79
C SER A 12 -6.63 7.82 9.96
N GLU A 13 -7.00 8.81 9.15
CA GLU A 13 -8.22 8.70 8.32
C GLU A 13 -8.09 7.60 7.26
N PHE A 14 -6.90 7.43 6.66
CA PHE A 14 -6.65 6.34 5.72
C PHE A 14 -6.84 4.97 6.38
N ALA A 15 -6.23 4.77 7.56
CA ALA A 15 -6.32 3.53 8.31
C ALA A 15 -7.75 3.24 8.78
N ASP A 16 -8.52 4.27 9.19
CA ASP A 16 -9.93 4.11 9.59
C ASP A 16 -10.84 3.65 8.44
N LYS A 17 -10.52 4.06 7.20
CA LYS A 17 -11.34 3.74 6.02
C LYS A 17 -10.93 2.45 5.32
N LEU A 18 -9.67 2.07 5.42
CA LEU A 18 -9.12 0.90 4.73
C LEU A 18 -9.88 -0.42 5.03
N PRO A 19 -10.32 -0.73 6.27
CA PRO A 19 -11.07 -1.95 6.59
C PRO A 19 -12.33 -2.19 5.73
N ARG A 20 -12.91 -1.15 5.13
CA ARG A 20 -14.07 -1.27 4.22
C ARG A 20 -13.76 -2.14 2.99
N TYR A 21 -12.50 -2.25 2.62
CA TYR A 21 -12.01 -3.04 1.48
C TYR A 21 -11.59 -4.46 1.85
N ARG A 22 -11.82 -4.89 3.11
CA ARG A 22 -11.49 -6.24 3.58
C ARG A 22 -12.07 -7.35 2.68
N ASN A 23 -13.26 -7.12 2.12
CA ASN A 23 -13.95 -8.05 1.22
C ASN A 23 -13.83 -7.67 -0.27
N ASP A 24 -13.17 -6.56 -0.60
CA ASP A 24 -12.90 -6.12 -1.99
C ASP A 24 -11.44 -5.68 -2.16
N ARG A 25 -10.55 -6.65 -1.92
CA ARG A 25 -9.10 -6.46 -2.02
C ARG A 25 -8.61 -6.35 -3.46
N LYS A 26 -9.40 -6.89 -4.40
CA LYS A 26 -9.06 -6.83 -5.83
C LYS A 26 -9.01 -5.38 -6.30
N LEU A 27 -9.96 -4.55 -5.87
CA LEU A 27 -9.98 -3.14 -6.22
C LEU A 27 -8.71 -2.42 -5.71
N LEU A 28 -8.26 -2.71 -4.49
CA LEU A 28 -6.99 -2.18 -3.96
C LEU A 28 -5.78 -2.59 -4.83
N ILE A 29 -5.69 -3.87 -5.19
CA ILE A 29 -4.60 -4.40 -6.03
C ILE A 29 -4.59 -3.73 -7.40
N ASP A 30 -5.75 -3.63 -8.04
CA ASP A 30 -5.91 -3.03 -9.36
C ASP A 30 -5.48 -1.56 -9.35
N THR A 31 -5.92 -0.79 -8.34
CA THR A 31 -5.51 0.62 -8.16
C THR A 31 -4.00 0.74 -7.94
N ILE A 32 -3.42 -0.06 -7.05
CA ILE A 32 -1.97 -0.04 -6.78
C ILE A 32 -1.16 -0.38 -8.03
N HIS A 33 -1.58 -1.40 -8.79
CA HIS A 33 -0.94 -1.76 -10.05
C HIS A 33 -1.11 -0.68 -11.12
N GLY A 34 -2.24 0.04 -11.14
CA GLY A 34 -2.45 1.23 -11.96
C GLY A 34 -1.42 2.31 -11.65
N ILE A 35 -1.29 2.68 -10.37
CA ILE A 35 -0.29 3.66 -9.89
C ILE A 35 1.13 3.22 -10.27
N HIS A 36 1.48 1.94 -10.14
CA HIS A 36 2.81 1.46 -10.54
C HIS A 36 3.04 1.65 -12.03
N LYS A 37 2.07 1.31 -12.88
CA LYS A 37 2.20 1.50 -14.32
C LYS A 37 2.36 2.97 -14.69
N GLU A 38 1.56 3.86 -14.09
CA GLU A 38 1.66 5.32 -14.30
C GLU A 38 3.03 5.88 -13.93
N LEU A 39 3.60 5.41 -12.81
CA LEU A 39 4.90 5.85 -12.31
C LEU A 39 6.09 5.11 -12.94
N GLY A 40 5.86 4.19 -13.88
CA GLY A 40 6.92 3.37 -14.49
C GLY A 40 7.55 2.34 -13.55
N PHE A 41 6.85 1.95 -12.49
CA PHE A 41 7.28 0.94 -11.53
C PHE A 41 6.84 -0.46 -11.93
N LYS A 42 7.59 -1.47 -11.49
CA LYS A 42 7.16 -2.87 -11.59
C LYS A 42 5.95 -3.11 -10.67
N ILE A 43 4.96 -3.80 -11.20
CA ILE A 43 3.81 -4.31 -10.43
C ILE A 43 4.28 -5.34 -9.39
N MET A 44 3.41 -5.69 -8.45
CA MET A 44 3.70 -6.69 -7.42
C MET A 44 3.52 -8.09 -8.00
N THR A 45 4.58 -8.90 -7.97
CA THR A 45 4.60 -10.26 -8.51
C THR A 45 4.79 -11.28 -7.40
N ASP A 46 3.88 -12.23 -7.25
CA ASP A 46 3.94 -13.36 -6.33
C ASP A 46 4.62 -14.59 -6.97
N LYS A 47 4.97 -15.58 -6.15
CA LYS A 47 5.47 -16.90 -6.55
C LYS A 47 4.43 -17.95 -6.23
N PHE A 48 3.88 -18.61 -7.24
CA PHE A 48 2.80 -19.59 -7.07
C PHE A 48 3.34 -21.01 -6.80
N LYS A 49 2.44 -21.90 -6.36
CA LYS A 49 2.78 -23.29 -5.99
C LYS A 49 3.32 -24.12 -7.16
N ASP A 50 2.89 -23.81 -8.38
CA ASP A 50 3.38 -24.43 -9.62
C ASP A 50 4.75 -23.90 -10.08
N GLY A 51 5.36 -22.98 -9.33
CA GLY A 51 6.64 -22.36 -9.66
C GLY A 51 6.54 -21.15 -10.59
N SER A 52 5.36 -20.81 -11.10
CA SER A 52 5.16 -19.66 -11.95
C SER A 52 5.19 -18.33 -11.16
N LEU A 53 5.45 -17.24 -11.89
CA LEU A 53 5.40 -15.87 -11.39
C LEU A 53 4.20 -15.16 -12.01
N GLY A 54 3.46 -14.39 -11.21
CA GLY A 54 2.40 -13.54 -11.73
C GLY A 54 1.96 -12.49 -10.73
N PRO A 55 1.00 -11.62 -11.09
CA PRO A 55 0.53 -10.57 -10.20
C PRO A 55 0.05 -11.13 -8.85
N ILE A 56 0.24 -10.39 -7.77
CA ILE A 56 -0.38 -10.76 -6.49
C ILE A 56 -1.89 -10.90 -6.65
N GLN A 57 -2.48 -11.88 -5.97
CA GLN A 57 -3.91 -12.17 -6.02
C GLN A 57 -4.64 -11.70 -4.74
N ASP A 58 -3.89 -11.32 -3.72
CA ASP A 58 -4.41 -10.89 -2.42
C ASP A 58 -3.41 -9.92 -1.75
N ILE A 59 -3.90 -9.05 -0.87
CA ILE A 59 -3.15 -7.98 -0.22
C ILE A 59 -3.68 -7.73 1.20
N CYS A 60 -2.78 -7.49 2.15
CA CYS A 60 -3.12 -7.13 3.53
C CYS A 60 -3.12 -5.59 3.72
N PRO A 61 -3.77 -5.04 4.76
CA PRO A 61 -3.91 -3.60 4.92
C PRO A 61 -2.56 -2.90 5.15
N PHE A 62 -1.62 -3.57 5.84
CA PHE A 62 -0.28 -3.05 6.06
C PHE A 62 0.50 -2.91 4.74
N THR A 63 0.33 -3.85 3.80
CA THR A 63 0.95 -3.77 2.47
C THR A 63 0.33 -2.64 1.65
N VAL A 64 -0.97 -2.35 1.80
CA VAL A 64 -1.59 -1.17 1.16
C VAL A 64 -0.97 0.12 1.70
N MET A 65 -0.86 0.26 3.02
CA MET A 65 -0.21 1.43 3.64
C MET A 65 1.27 1.54 3.28
N SER A 66 1.95 0.41 3.06
CA SER A 66 3.35 0.37 2.64
C SER A 66 3.59 1.13 1.34
N GLU A 67 2.60 1.20 0.44
CA GLU A 67 2.79 1.66 -0.93
C GLU A 67 3.25 3.11 -0.99
N PHE A 68 2.78 3.93 -0.05
CA PHE A 68 3.23 5.31 0.14
C PHE A 68 4.28 5.47 1.25
N ASN A 69 4.76 4.39 1.88
CA ASN A 69 5.88 4.41 2.82
C ASN A 69 7.19 3.85 2.24
N ARG A 70 7.19 3.44 0.98
CA ARG A 70 8.42 3.09 0.25
C ARG A 70 9.35 4.29 0.13
N ASN A 71 10.63 4.03 -0.14
CA ASN A 71 11.61 5.07 -0.48
C ASN A 71 11.31 5.70 -1.85
N LEU A 72 10.27 6.51 -1.90
CA LEU A 72 9.79 7.24 -3.07
C LEU A 72 10.30 8.67 -3.03
N ARG A 73 10.50 9.26 -4.21
CA ARG A 73 10.64 10.71 -4.31
C ARG A 73 9.36 11.37 -3.77
N PRO A 74 9.43 12.53 -3.09
CA PRO A 74 8.25 13.16 -2.49
C PRO A 74 7.05 13.34 -3.44
N PRO A 75 7.24 13.75 -4.72
CA PRO A 75 6.10 13.85 -5.66
C PRO A 75 5.41 12.50 -5.92
N ASN A 76 6.17 11.40 -6.00
CA ASN A 76 5.61 10.07 -6.21
C ASN A 76 4.89 9.55 -4.97
N ARG A 77 5.37 9.92 -3.77
CA ARG A 77 4.71 9.62 -2.49
C ARG A 77 3.36 10.33 -2.42
N ILE A 78 3.34 11.64 -2.67
CA ILE A 78 2.11 12.46 -2.71
C ILE A 78 1.13 11.94 -3.77
N HIS A 79 1.60 11.59 -4.98
CA HIS A 79 0.77 11.01 -6.03
C HIS A 79 0.12 9.70 -5.58
N THR A 80 0.92 8.77 -5.03
CA THR A 80 0.42 7.48 -4.53
C THR A 80 -0.61 7.68 -3.42
N GLN A 81 -0.34 8.60 -2.49
CA GLN A 81 -1.27 8.96 -1.42
C GLN A 81 -2.56 9.56 -1.98
N GLY A 82 -2.49 10.46 -2.95
CA GLY A 82 -3.66 11.08 -3.56
C GLY A 82 -4.55 10.07 -4.29
N GLN A 83 -3.97 9.18 -5.08
CA GLN A 83 -4.72 8.14 -5.81
C GLN A 83 -5.43 7.18 -4.85
N LEU A 84 -4.74 6.70 -3.81
CA LEU A 84 -5.34 5.82 -2.80
C LEU A 84 -6.34 6.58 -1.91
N ALA A 85 -6.07 7.84 -1.57
CA ALA A 85 -7.00 8.70 -0.85
C ALA A 85 -8.30 8.90 -1.62
N ASN A 86 -8.23 9.12 -2.93
CA ASN A 86 -9.40 9.23 -3.80
C ASN A 86 -10.21 7.93 -3.78
N LEU A 87 -9.56 6.78 -3.88
CA LEU A 87 -10.23 5.48 -3.78
C LEU A 87 -10.96 5.33 -2.45
N LEU A 88 -10.28 5.59 -1.34
CA LEU A 88 -10.82 5.44 0.03
C LEU A 88 -11.68 6.63 0.47
N GLU A 89 -11.88 7.64 -0.36
CA GLU A 89 -12.56 8.91 -0.06
C GLU A 89 -11.94 9.68 1.13
N VAL A 90 -10.64 9.53 1.40
CA VAL A 90 -9.94 10.24 2.49
C VAL A 90 -9.99 11.76 2.24
N ARG A 91 -10.51 12.50 3.21
CA ARG A 91 -10.71 13.97 3.12
C ARG A 91 -9.46 14.75 3.51
N ALA A 92 -8.63 14.20 4.39
CA ALA A 92 -7.33 14.77 4.70
C ALA A 92 -6.47 14.85 3.42
N SER A 93 -5.85 16.00 3.18
CA SER A 93 -4.92 16.18 2.07
C SER A 93 -3.69 15.30 2.25
N PRO A 94 -3.05 14.83 1.15
CA PRO A 94 -1.75 14.19 1.23
C PRO A 94 -0.76 15.05 2.03
N PRO A 95 0.03 14.45 2.93
CA PRO A 95 0.99 15.17 3.75
C PRO A 95 2.07 15.83 2.91
N ASN A 96 2.61 16.95 3.42
CA ASN A 96 3.80 17.61 2.87
C ASN A 96 5.07 17.35 3.70
N ASP A 97 4.94 16.60 4.80
CA ASP A 97 6.00 16.20 5.71
C ASP A 97 5.77 14.75 6.20
N TRP A 98 6.85 14.10 6.65
CA TRP A 98 6.82 12.75 7.23
C TRP A 98 7.87 12.53 8.34
N PRO A 99 8.10 13.48 9.26
CA PRO A 99 9.05 13.28 10.36
C PRO A 99 8.63 12.06 11.18
N GLY A 100 9.60 11.17 11.45
CA GLY A 100 9.40 9.96 12.23
C GLY A 100 8.66 8.82 11.51
N VAL A 101 8.18 9.02 10.27
CA VAL A 101 7.53 7.93 9.53
C VAL A 101 8.59 6.98 8.95
N PRO A 102 8.55 5.68 9.26
CA PRO A 102 9.51 4.72 8.73
C PRO A 102 9.41 4.59 7.21
N VAL A 103 10.56 4.44 6.56
CA VAL A 103 10.67 4.25 5.11
C VAL A 103 11.01 2.79 4.81
N LEU A 104 10.23 2.17 3.93
CA LEU A 104 10.39 0.79 3.51
C LEU A 104 11.28 0.67 2.27
N ASN A 105 12.00 -0.45 2.18
CA ASN A 105 12.67 -0.83 0.95
C ASN A 105 11.63 -1.16 -0.12
N SER A 106 11.71 -0.50 -1.28
CA SER A 106 10.79 -0.69 -2.41
C SER A 106 10.71 -2.14 -2.92
N GLN A 107 11.72 -2.97 -2.67
CA GLN A 107 11.73 -4.40 -3.02
C GLN A 107 11.07 -5.30 -1.96
N TRP A 108 10.97 -4.85 -0.70
CA TRP A 108 10.50 -5.64 0.45
C TRP A 108 9.32 -4.93 1.13
N ARG A 109 8.20 -4.87 0.40
CA ARG A 109 7.06 -4.00 0.74
C ARG A 109 5.81 -4.72 1.22
N TRP A 110 5.77 -6.05 1.21
CA TRP A 110 4.63 -6.80 1.75
C TRP A 110 5.00 -7.54 3.04
N PHE A 111 3.98 -7.80 3.86
CA PHE A 111 4.14 -8.33 5.22
C PHE A 111 3.67 -9.79 5.36
N TYR A 112 3.65 -10.54 4.26
CA TYR A 112 3.20 -11.94 4.22
C TYR A 112 4.08 -12.80 3.30
N PRO A 113 4.13 -14.14 3.48
CA PRO A 113 4.90 -15.04 2.61
C PRO A 113 4.36 -15.09 1.17
N TYR A 114 5.19 -15.57 0.25
CA TYR A 114 4.76 -15.90 -1.12
C TYR A 114 3.63 -16.94 -1.13
N ALA A 115 2.76 -16.91 -2.14
CA ALA A 115 1.65 -17.84 -2.31
C ALA A 115 2.07 -19.32 -2.29
N ARG A 116 3.28 -19.64 -2.75
CA ARG A 116 3.84 -21.01 -2.70
C ARG A 116 3.97 -21.58 -1.27
N THR A 117 4.11 -20.73 -0.26
CA THR A 117 4.39 -21.11 1.13
C THR A 117 3.41 -20.50 2.14
N ARG A 118 2.50 -19.62 1.70
CA ARG A 118 1.55 -18.90 2.56
C ARG A 118 0.37 -19.79 2.93
N ASN A 119 -0.03 -19.76 4.21
CA ASN A 119 -1.29 -20.33 4.68
C ASN A 119 -2.46 -19.54 4.05
N PRO A 120 -3.52 -20.19 3.52
CA PRO A 120 -4.73 -19.52 3.02
C PRO A 120 -5.25 -18.38 3.92
N ASP A 121 -5.19 -18.53 5.24
CA ASP A 121 -5.77 -17.57 6.19
C ASP A 121 -4.82 -16.43 6.58
N HIS A 122 -3.53 -16.49 6.21
CA HIS A 122 -2.53 -15.50 6.67
C HIS A 122 -2.86 -14.05 6.31
N ILE A 123 -3.42 -13.79 5.13
CA ILE A 123 -3.77 -12.41 4.76
C ILE A 123 -5.04 -12.00 5.49
N GLU A 124 -6.00 -12.92 5.66
CA GLU A 124 -7.24 -12.69 6.41
C GLU A 124 -6.95 -12.30 7.86
N GLU A 125 -6.00 -12.96 8.51
CA GLU A 125 -5.57 -12.66 9.89
C GLU A 125 -4.93 -11.27 10.04
N LEU A 126 -4.43 -10.69 8.94
CA LEU A 126 -3.86 -9.34 8.93
C LEU A 126 -4.91 -8.24 8.70
N TRP A 127 -6.16 -8.61 8.39
CA TRP A 127 -7.29 -7.70 8.14
C TRP A 127 -8.26 -7.61 9.31
#